data_AF-A0A840GRM2-F1
#
_entry.id   AF-A0A840GRM2-F1
#
_cell.length_a   1.000
_cell.length_b   1.000
_cell.length_c   1.000
_cell.angle_alpha   90.00
_cell.angle_beta   90.00
_cell.angle_gamma   90.00
#
_symmetry.space_group_name_H-M   'P 1'
#
loop_
_entity.id
_entity.type
_entity.pdbx_description
1 polymer ?
#
loop_
_entity_poly.entity_id
_entity_poly.type
_entity_poly.pdbx_seq_one_letter_code
_entity_poly.pdbx_strand_id
1 'polypeptide(L)'
;MYPDTNSNSKALYDRALTSLPGGNTRTTVFMKPYPIYAARGEGCRVWDVDGNELIDCINNFTSLIHGHAHPALIEAATRQLALGSAFGMPTESEIDLAELLAARLPSVDQVRFANSGTEAVMMALKAARAFTGRPKIAKCEGAYHGSYDYAEVSLDPTPADWGGNAPISVAYAKGTPDKVLADVVTIPFNDIEAAVSPDSGAWPRSRLRTGRSDAEPRGSRTRRQGLP
;
A
#
# COMPACT_ATOMS: atom_id res chain seq x y z
N MET A 1 12.41 -31.92 5.61
CA MET A 1 12.02 -31.28 4.33
C MET A 1 10.58 -30.83 4.47
N TYR A 2 10.26 -29.59 4.12
CA TYR A 2 8.92 -29.03 4.37
C TYR A 2 7.85 -29.73 3.50
N PRO A 3 6.67 -30.06 4.06
CA PRO A 3 6.28 -29.90 5.46
C PRO A 3 6.86 -31.00 6.38
N ASP A 4 7.33 -30.61 7.56
CA ASP A 4 7.83 -31.50 8.63
C ASP A 4 7.01 -31.30 9.92
N THR A 5 6.30 -32.35 10.36
CA THR A 5 5.44 -32.26 11.56
C THR A 5 6.20 -32.13 12.86
N ASN A 6 7.50 -32.44 12.88
CA ASN A 6 8.36 -32.32 14.05
C ASN A 6 9.20 -31.04 14.06
N SER A 7 8.97 -30.12 13.10
CA SER A 7 9.67 -28.83 13.04
C SER A 7 9.28 -27.88 14.17
N ASN A 8 10.20 -27.00 14.55
CA ASN A 8 9.94 -25.87 15.44
C ASN A 8 8.89 -24.93 14.82
N SER A 9 8.89 -24.76 13.49
CA SER A 9 7.86 -23.99 12.78
C SER A 9 6.45 -24.56 13.03
N LYS A 10 6.29 -25.90 12.98
CA LYS A 10 5.02 -26.56 13.32
C LYS A 10 4.63 -26.34 14.78
N ALA A 11 5.57 -26.50 15.71
CA ALA A 11 5.32 -26.27 17.13
C ALA A 11 4.87 -24.82 17.43
N LEU A 12 5.47 -23.83 16.74
CA LEU A 12 5.06 -22.42 16.85
C LEU A 12 3.68 -22.17 16.26
N TYR A 13 3.35 -22.79 15.12
CA TYR A 13 2.02 -22.70 14.54
C TYR A 13 0.94 -23.27 15.46
N ASP A 14 1.19 -24.43 16.08
CA ASP A 14 0.26 -25.03 17.04
C ASP A 14 0.01 -24.11 18.25
N ARG A 15 1.07 -23.46 18.74
CA ARG A 15 0.94 -22.43 19.78
C ARG A 15 0.15 -21.22 19.28
N ALA A 16 0.42 -20.75 18.07
CA ALA A 16 -0.26 -19.60 17.47
C ALA A 16 -1.76 -19.84 17.32
N LEU A 17 -2.20 -21.06 16.96
CA LEU A 17 -3.61 -21.43 16.85
C LEU A 17 -4.42 -21.20 18.14
N THR A 18 -3.76 -21.19 19.31
CA THR A 18 -4.44 -20.96 20.59
C THR A 18 -4.82 -19.49 20.83
N SER A 19 -4.20 -18.56 20.11
CA SER A 19 -4.33 -17.11 20.36
C SER A 19 -4.59 -16.27 19.10
N LEU A 20 -4.34 -16.81 17.91
CA LEU A 20 -4.52 -16.13 16.63
C LEU A 20 -5.51 -16.92 15.75
N PRO A 21 -6.52 -16.27 15.13
CA PRO A 21 -7.42 -16.93 14.20
C PRO A 21 -6.65 -17.61 13.06
N GLY A 22 -6.78 -18.93 12.94
CA GLY A 22 -6.02 -19.70 11.96
C GLY A 22 -4.49 -19.63 12.15
N GLY A 23 -4.01 -19.29 13.35
CA GLY A 23 -2.58 -19.18 13.66
C GLY A 23 -1.89 -18.03 12.92
N ASN A 24 -2.62 -16.97 12.56
CA ASN A 24 -2.13 -15.92 11.69
C ASN A 24 -2.63 -14.52 12.10
N THR A 25 -1.78 -13.51 11.87
CA THR A 25 -2.10 -12.08 12.07
C THR A 25 -1.85 -11.24 10.81
N ARG A 26 -1.43 -11.88 9.70
CA ARG A 26 -1.20 -11.26 8.40
C ARG A 26 -1.40 -12.29 7.30
N THR A 27 -2.51 -12.17 6.58
CA THR A 27 -2.94 -13.18 5.58
C THR A 27 -1.85 -13.48 4.56
N THR A 28 -1.12 -12.46 4.12
CA THR A 28 -0.11 -12.55 3.05
C THR A 28 1.07 -13.48 3.37
N VAL A 29 1.37 -13.72 4.66
CA VAL A 29 2.49 -14.59 5.07
C VAL A 29 2.02 -16.00 5.45
N PHE A 30 0.72 -16.28 5.37
CA PHE A 30 0.20 -17.60 5.65
C PHE A 30 0.44 -18.55 4.47
N MET A 31 0.91 -19.75 4.76
CA MET A 31 1.09 -20.83 3.80
C MET A 31 0.56 -22.13 4.39
N LYS A 32 -0.18 -22.91 3.59
CA LYS A 32 -0.60 -24.26 4.00
C LYS A 32 0.55 -25.25 3.86
N PRO A 33 0.66 -26.26 4.74
CA PRO A 33 -0.21 -26.51 5.89
C PRO A 33 0.01 -25.59 7.11
N TYR A 34 1.20 -24.98 7.23
CA TYR A 34 1.53 -23.97 8.25
C TYR A 34 2.71 -23.10 7.77
N PRO A 35 2.84 -21.84 8.20
CA PRO A 35 3.92 -20.96 7.75
C PRO A 35 5.28 -21.37 8.34
N ILE A 36 6.37 -21.04 7.63
CA ILE A 36 7.74 -21.11 8.16
C ILE A 36 7.95 -19.88 9.04
N TYR A 37 8.50 -20.09 10.25
CA TYR A 37 8.76 -19.01 11.19
C TYR A 37 10.21 -18.53 11.05
N ALA A 38 10.40 -17.24 10.74
CA ALA A 38 11.71 -16.62 10.71
C ALA A 38 12.28 -16.47 12.14
N ALA A 39 13.57 -16.75 12.32
CA ALA A 39 14.29 -16.55 13.57
C ALA A 39 15.16 -15.29 13.55
N ARG A 40 15.89 -15.07 12.45
CA ARG A 40 16.76 -13.89 12.26
C ARG A 40 17.01 -13.62 10.78
N GLY A 41 17.55 -12.44 10.47
CA GLY A 41 18.05 -12.11 9.14
C GLY A 41 19.29 -11.23 9.20
N GLU A 42 20.11 -11.31 8.16
CA GLU A 42 21.34 -10.52 7.98
C GLU A 42 21.63 -10.36 6.48
N GLY A 43 21.78 -9.11 6.02
CA GLY A 43 21.96 -8.83 4.60
C GLY A 43 20.82 -9.40 3.75
N CYS A 44 21.14 -10.19 2.74
CA CYS A 44 20.14 -10.84 1.88
C CYS A 44 19.66 -12.21 2.39
N ARG A 45 19.97 -12.58 3.64
CA ARG A 45 19.69 -13.92 4.18
C ARG A 45 18.72 -13.89 5.35
N VAL A 46 17.90 -14.94 5.43
CA VAL A 46 17.01 -15.24 6.57
C VAL A 46 17.30 -16.65 7.05
N TRP A 47 17.30 -16.81 8.37
CA TRP A 47 17.32 -18.12 9.02
C TRP A 47 15.97 -18.36 9.68
N ASP A 48 15.36 -19.50 9.40
CA ASP A 48 14.15 -19.93 10.09
C ASP A 48 14.46 -20.52 11.48
N VAL A 49 13.41 -20.81 12.24
CA VAL A 49 13.50 -21.41 13.60
C VAL A 49 13.98 -22.87 13.59
N ASP A 50 14.09 -23.47 12.42
CA ASP A 50 14.61 -24.82 12.20
C ASP A 50 16.11 -24.79 11.80
N GLY A 51 16.69 -23.59 11.67
CA GLY A 51 18.10 -23.37 11.34
C GLY A 51 18.40 -23.35 9.85
N ASN A 52 17.38 -23.40 8.98
CA ASN A 52 17.59 -23.35 7.53
C ASN A 52 17.92 -21.92 7.11
N GLU A 53 18.99 -21.79 6.31
CA GLU A 53 19.40 -20.53 5.71
C GLU A 53 18.81 -20.37 4.30
N LEU A 54 18.16 -19.22 4.06
CA LEU A 54 17.48 -18.91 2.81
C LEU A 54 18.00 -17.57 2.28
N ILE A 55 18.09 -17.44 0.95
CA ILE A 55 18.22 -16.13 0.30
C ILE A 55 16.82 -15.50 0.28
N ASP A 56 16.68 -14.33 0.87
CA ASP A 56 15.42 -13.61 0.93
C ASP A 56 15.24 -12.71 -0.29
N CYS A 57 14.40 -13.16 -1.22
CA CYS A 57 13.96 -12.40 -2.39
C CYS A 57 12.59 -11.72 -2.19
N ILE A 58 12.01 -11.79 -0.99
CA ILE A 58 10.72 -11.17 -0.63
C ILE A 58 10.96 -9.85 0.09
N ASN A 59 11.94 -9.81 1.00
CA ASN A 59 12.37 -8.63 1.76
C ASN A 59 11.20 -7.87 2.40
N ASN A 60 10.31 -8.64 3.05
CA ASN A 60 9.04 -8.16 3.60
C ASN A 60 8.23 -7.35 2.56
N PHE A 61 7.98 -7.98 1.41
CA PHE A 61 7.26 -7.38 0.29
C PHE A 61 7.90 -6.06 -0.15
N THR A 62 9.22 -6.10 -0.42
CA THR A 62 10.06 -4.99 -0.91
C THR A 62 10.41 -3.88 0.09
N SER A 63 9.86 -3.90 1.30
CA SER A 63 10.12 -2.83 2.29
C SER A 63 11.57 -2.80 2.80
N LEU A 64 12.26 -3.94 2.87
CA LEU A 64 13.66 -4.03 3.28
C LEU A 64 14.59 -3.99 2.06
N ILE A 65 14.62 -2.86 1.34
CA ILE A 65 15.49 -2.70 0.15
C ILE A 65 16.98 -2.90 0.45
N HIS A 66 17.41 -2.61 1.67
CA HIS A 66 18.79 -2.81 2.15
C HIS A 66 19.04 -4.18 2.79
N GLY A 67 18.06 -5.08 2.73
CA GLY A 67 18.09 -6.36 3.42
C GLY A 67 17.92 -6.23 4.94
N HIS A 68 18.26 -7.30 5.65
CA HIS A 68 18.07 -7.45 7.09
C HIS A 68 19.24 -6.88 7.88
N ALA A 69 18.94 -6.26 9.03
CA ALA A 69 19.92 -5.80 10.01
C ALA A 69 21.05 -4.93 9.42
N HIS A 70 20.73 -4.06 8.46
CA HIS A 70 21.73 -3.19 7.83
C HIS A 70 22.44 -2.31 8.88
N PRO A 71 23.78 -2.38 9.02
CA PRO A 71 24.49 -1.79 10.16
C PRO A 71 24.21 -0.30 10.39
N ALA A 72 24.19 0.50 9.32
CA ALA A 72 23.92 1.93 9.43
C ALA A 72 22.49 2.25 9.91
N LEU A 73 21.51 1.40 9.58
CA LEU A 73 20.12 1.58 10.03
C LEU A 73 19.98 1.22 11.51
N ILE A 74 20.64 0.13 11.92
CA ILE A 74 20.70 -0.28 13.33
C ILE A 74 21.35 0.82 14.18
N GLU A 75 22.51 1.34 13.77
CA GLU A 75 23.18 2.42 14.50
C GLU A 75 22.29 3.68 14.62
N ALA A 76 21.68 4.13 13.52
CA ALA A 76 20.79 5.27 13.53
C ALA A 76 19.58 5.07 14.47
N ALA A 77 18.93 3.92 14.38
CA ALA A 77 17.78 3.58 15.24
C ALA A 77 18.20 3.49 16.72
N THR A 78 19.30 2.82 17.05
CA THR A 78 19.78 2.69 18.43
C THR A 78 20.12 4.04 19.05
N ARG A 79 20.79 4.94 18.30
CA ARG A 79 21.07 6.30 18.78
C ARG A 79 19.78 7.07 19.06
N GLN A 80 18.78 7.00 18.18
CA GLN A 80 17.51 7.68 18.38
C GLN A 80 16.73 7.09 19.58
N LEU A 81 16.70 5.77 19.73
CA LEU A 81 16.02 5.10 20.85
C LEU A 81 16.55 5.54 22.22
N ALA A 82 17.84 5.88 22.33
CA ALA A 82 18.43 6.42 23.55
C ALA A 82 17.91 7.82 23.92
N LEU A 83 17.37 8.57 22.96
CA LEU A 83 16.78 9.90 23.15
C LEU A 83 15.25 9.85 23.37
N GLY A 84 14.63 8.72 23.01
CA GLY A 84 13.18 8.52 23.01
C GLY A 84 12.65 8.20 21.61
N SER A 85 11.59 7.39 21.57
CA SER A 85 11.04 6.80 20.33
C SER A 85 9.77 7.48 19.81
N ALA A 86 9.06 8.24 20.66
CA ALA A 86 7.85 8.96 20.28
C ALA A 86 7.58 10.10 21.27
N PHE A 87 7.09 11.23 20.74
CA PHE A 87 6.79 12.42 21.51
C PHE A 87 5.42 12.97 21.11
N GLY A 88 4.74 13.67 22.02
CA GLY A 88 3.53 14.43 21.71
C GLY A 88 3.81 15.79 21.05
N MET A 89 5.07 16.04 20.68
CA MET A 89 5.56 17.27 20.06
C MET A 89 6.30 16.89 18.76
N PRO A 90 6.30 17.77 17.74
CA PRO A 90 7.05 17.53 16.52
C PRO A 90 8.56 17.52 16.78
N THR A 91 9.31 16.85 15.91
CA THR A 91 10.77 16.73 15.99
C THR A 91 11.44 17.22 14.71
N GLU A 92 12.75 17.42 14.72
CA GLU A 92 13.51 17.76 13.51
C GLU A 92 13.47 16.63 12.45
N SER A 93 13.42 15.37 12.90
CA SER A 93 13.46 14.20 12.02
C SER A 93 12.28 14.11 11.03
N GLU A 94 11.09 14.63 11.37
CA GLU A 94 9.98 14.67 10.40
C GLU A 94 10.22 15.73 9.31
N ILE A 95 10.93 16.82 9.63
CA ILE A 95 11.29 17.86 8.66
C ILE A 95 12.35 17.29 7.71
N ASP A 96 13.43 16.70 8.24
CA ASP A 96 14.52 16.15 7.45
C ASP A 96 14.05 15.12 6.42
N LEU A 97 13.17 14.19 6.84
CA LEU A 97 12.62 13.18 5.95
C LEU A 97 11.66 13.79 4.92
N ALA A 98 10.87 14.80 5.30
CA ALA A 98 9.96 15.48 4.39
C ALA A 98 10.72 16.23 3.28
N GLU A 99 11.77 16.95 3.64
CA GLU A 99 12.64 17.66 2.71
C GLU A 99 13.35 16.69 1.76
N LEU A 100 13.87 15.57 2.28
CA LEU A 100 14.50 14.53 1.47
C LEU A 100 13.52 13.95 0.43
N LEU A 101 12.28 13.69 0.82
CA LEU A 101 11.24 13.16 -0.08
C LEU A 101 10.85 14.19 -1.14
N ALA A 102 10.58 15.44 -0.76
CA ALA A 102 10.20 16.51 -1.68
C ALA A 102 11.31 16.81 -2.69
N ALA A 103 12.58 16.78 -2.26
CA ALA A 103 13.72 16.97 -3.15
C ALA A 103 13.87 15.86 -4.20
N ARG A 104 13.41 14.64 -3.92
CA ARG A 104 13.50 13.48 -4.83
C ARG A 104 12.27 13.28 -5.71
N LEU A 105 11.12 13.86 -5.35
CA LEU A 105 9.84 13.65 -6.01
C LEU A 105 9.31 14.99 -6.57
N PRO A 106 9.57 15.32 -7.84
CA PRO A 106 9.24 16.63 -8.41
C PRO A 106 7.75 17.03 -8.36
N SER A 107 6.86 16.06 -8.20
CA SER A 107 5.40 16.27 -8.09
C SER A 107 4.90 16.47 -6.66
N VAL A 108 5.80 16.44 -5.66
CA VAL A 108 5.45 16.47 -4.24
C VAL A 108 6.02 17.73 -3.61
N ASP A 109 5.15 18.70 -3.34
CA ASP A 109 5.53 19.94 -2.64
C ASP A 109 5.53 19.76 -1.11
N GLN A 110 4.61 18.94 -0.58
CA GLN A 110 4.42 18.72 0.85
C GLN A 110 4.01 17.26 1.13
N VAL A 111 4.40 16.76 2.30
CA VAL A 111 4.07 15.40 2.75
C VAL A 111 3.43 15.41 4.15
N ARG A 112 2.71 14.32 4.45
CA ARG A 112 2.29 13.95 5.80
C ARG A 112 2.57 12.47 5.99
N PHE A 113 3.20 12.11 7.11
CA PHE A 113 3.51 10.71 7.41
C PHE A 113 2.28 9.96 7.96
N ALA A 114 2.23 8.67 7.67
CA ALA A 114 1.24 7.72 8.16
C ALA A 114 1.98 6.46 8.64
N ASN A 115 1.31 5.60 9.42
CA ASN A 115 1.94 4.44 10.03
C ASN A 115 1.91 3.21 9.12
N SER A 116 1.18 3.26 8.01
CA SER A 116 1.11 2.18 7.02
C SER A 116 0.76 2.70 5.63
N GLY A 117 1.00 1.87 4.60
CA GLY A 117 0.53 2.13 3.25
C GLY A 117 -1.00 2.23 3.15
N THR A 118 -1.74 1.42 3.92
CA THR A 118 -3.21 1.51 4.02
C THR A 118 -3.65 2.89 4.53
N GLU A 119 -3.02 3.39 5.60
CA GLU A 119 -3.33 4.72 6.13
C GLU A 119 -2.97 5.83 5.14
N ALA A 120 -1.84 5.72 4.44
CA ALA A 120 -1.44 6.68 3.43
C ALA A 120 -2.47 6.78 2.29
N VAL A 121 -2.93 5.64 1.75
CA VAL A 121 -3.99 5.60 0.74
C VAL A 121 -5.30 6.17 1.29
N MET A 122 -5.73 5.75 2.48
CA MET A 122 -6.94 6.26 3.12
C MET A 122 -6.91 7.80 3.25
N MET A 123 -5.79 8.36 3.70
CA MET A 123 -5.63 9.80 3.87
C MET A 123 -5.59 10.54 2.53
N ALA A 124 -4.96 9.97 1.50
CA ALA A 124 -4.97 10.52 0.14
C ALA A 124 -6.40 10.59 -0.44
N LEU A 125 -7.19 9.53 -0.28
CA LEU A 125 -8.59 9.52 -0.73
C LEU A 125 -9.44 10.54 0.03
N LYS A 126 -9.26 10.67 1.35
CA LYS A 126 -9.95 11.69 2.15
C LYS A 126 -9.56 13.12 1.75
N ALA A 127 -8.28 13.36 1.48
CA ALA A 127 -7.80 14.65 1.00
C ALA A 127 -8.39 15.01 -0.37
N ALA A 128 -8.44 14.06 -1.31
CA ALA A 128 -9.06 14.26 -2.62
C ALA A 128 -10.56 14.57 -2.52
N ARG A 129 -11.29 13.87 -1.64
CA ARG A 129 -12.70 14.17 -1.34
C ARG A 129 -12.87 15.57 -0.76
N ALA A 130 -12.08 15.94 0.25
CA ALA A 130 -12.13 17.26 0.87
C ALA A 130 -11.81 18.39 -0.13
N PHE A 131 -10.83 18.16 -1.01
CA PHE A 131 -10.44 19.13 -2.03
C PHE A 131 -11.50 19.30 -3.13
N THR A 132 -12.10 18.21 -3.61
CA THR A 132 -13.02 18.23 -4.76
C THR A 132 -14.49 18.36 -4.38
N GLY A 133 -14.86 18.06 -3.13
CA GLY A 133 -16.25 17.92 -2.67
C GLY A 133 -16.99 16.70 -3.24
N ARG A 134 -16.30 15.79 -3.95
CA ARG A 134 -16.91 14.64 -4.62
C ARG A 134 -16.82 13.38 -3.74
N PRO A 135 -17.88 12.57 -3.62
CA PRO A 135 -17.88 11.43 -2.70
C PRO A 135 -17.22 10.16 -3.27
N LYS A 136 -17.31 9.95 -4.58
CA LYS A 136 -16.84 8.73 -5.25
C LYS A 136 -15.34 8.74 -5.53
N ILE A 137 -14.78 7.54 -5.68
CA ILE A 137 -13.41 7.32 -6.14
C ILE A 137 -13.40 6.36 -7.33
N ALA A 138 -12.28 6.32 -8.08
CA ALA A 138 -12.05 5.32 -9.10
C ALA A 138 -10.78 4.53 -8.77
N LYS A 139 -10.76 3.22 -9.08
CA LYS A 139 -9.57 2.37 -8.99
C LYS A 139 -9.57 1.29 -10.06
N CYS A 140 -8.38 0.73 -10.31
CA CYS A 140 -8.24 -0.39 -11.24
C CYS A 140 -8.72 -1.70 -10.62
N GLU A 141 -9.38 -2.54 -11.43
CA GLU A 141 -9.68 -3.94 -11.08
C GLU A 141 -8.40 -4.72 -10.78
N GLY A 142 -8.41 -5.58 -9.76
CA GLY A 142 -7.27 -6.41 -9.37
C GLY A 142 -6.13 -5.65 -8.67
N ALA A 143 -6.22 -4.34 -8.52
CA ALA A 143 -5.18 -3.54 -7.87
C ALA A 143 -5.30 -3.55 -6.34
N TYR A 144 -4.19 -3.85 -5.66
CA TYR A 144 -4.05 -3.82 -4.20
C TYR A 144 -3.66 -2.43 -3.70
N HIS A 145 -4.44 -1.89 -2.75
CA HIS A 145 -4.18 -0.58 -2.12
C HIS A 145 -4.38 -0.60 -0.60
N GLY A 146 -4.09 -1.75 0.04
CA GLY A 146 -4.30 -1.93 1.47
C GLY A 146 -5.68 -2.47 1.81
N SER A 147 -6.10 -2.25 3.05
CA SER A 147 -7.31 -2.84 3.66
C SER A 147 -8.34 -1.78 4.10
N TYR A 148 -8.36 -0.63 3.43
CA TYR A 148 -9.37 0.40 3.65
C TYR A 148 -10.56 0.10 2.74
N ASP A 149 -11.78 0.09 3.26
CA ASP A 149 -13.00 -0.43 2.60
C ASP A 149 -13.15 0.02 1.14
N TYR A 150 -12.99 1.32 0.86
CA TYR A 150 -13.13 1.85 -0.51
C TYR A 150 -11.96 1.45 -1.42
N ALA A 151 -10.76 1.28 -0.86
CA ALA A 151 -9.56 0.97 -1.60
C ALA A 151 -9.41 -0.54 -1.91
N GLU A 152 -10.09 -1.42 -1.18
CA GLU A 152 -10.05 -2.87 -1.39
C GLU A 152 -11.17 -3.43 -2.28
N VAL A 153 -12.14 -2.60 -2.71
CA VAL A 153 -13.16 -3.02 -3.69
C VAL A 153 -12.47 -3.55 -4.96
N SER A 154 -12.90 -4.72 -5.44
CA SER A 154 -12.32 -5.42 -6.59
C SER A 154 -10.80 -5.64 -6.48
N LEU A 155 -10.29 -5.96 -5.28
CA LEU A 155 -8.89 -6.33 -5.05
C LEU A 155 -8.55 -7.69 -5.68
N ASP A 156 -9.40 -8.71 -5.49
CA ASP A 156 -9.17 -10.08 -5.97
C ASP A 156 -10.46 -10.66 -6.60
N PRO A 157 -10.96 -10.07 -7.70
CA PRO A 157 -12.15 -10.59 -8.37
C PRO A 157 -11.80 -11.88 -9.14
N THR A 158 -12.73 -12.83 -9.16
CA THR A 158 -12.54 -14.10 -9.87
C THR A 158 -13.06 -14.01 -11.31
N PRO A 159 -12.68 -14.93 -12.23
CA PRO A 159 -13.22 -14.95 -13.60
C PRO A 159 -14.75 -14.93 -13.69
N ALA A 160 -15.45 -15.40 -12.65
CA ALA A 160 -16.91 -15.36 -12.60
C ALA A 160 -17.47 -13.94 -12.37
N ASP A 161 -16.66 -13.04 -11.80
CA ASP A 161 -17.08 -11.73 -11.28
C ASP A 161 -16.47 -10.54 -12.04
N TRP A 162 -15.62 -10.76 -13.06
CA TRP A 162 -14.91 -9.69 -13.78
C TRP A 162 -15.81 -8.71 -14.55
N GLY A 163 -17.07 -9.05 -14.82
CA GLY A 163 -17.95 -8.18 -15.62
C GLY A 163 -17.53 -8.04 -17.11
N GLY A 164 -16.60 -8.86 -17.60
CA GLY A 164 -16.12 -8.82 -18.98
C GLY A 164 -15.24 -7.59 -19.26
N ASN A 165 -15.52 -6.86 -20.34
CA ASN A 165 -14.76 -5.65 -20.71
C ASN A 165 -15.21 -4.40 -19.92
N ALA A 166 -16.19 -4.53 -19.04
CA ALA A 166 -16.69 -3.47 -18.17
C ALA A 166 -16.68 -3.97 -16.71
N PRO A 167 -15.55 -3.78 -15.99
CA PRO A 167 -15.40 -4.26 -14.63
C PRO A 167 -16.53 -3.80 -13.72
N ILE A 168 -16.96 -4.70 -12.84
CA ILE A 168 -17.93 -4.38 -11.80
C ILE A 168 -17.24 -4.22 -10.45
N SER A 169 -17.86 -3.46 -9.54
CA SER A 169 -17.37 -3.30 -8.18
C SER A 169 -17.73 -4.53 -7.35
N VAL A 170 -16.73 -5.34 -7.02
CA VAL A 170 -16.85 -6.62 -6.30
C VAL A 170 -16.35 -6.44 -4.87
N ALA A 171 -17.07 -6.98 -3.90
CA ALA A 171 -16.63 -6.97 -2.51
C ALA A 171 -15.42 -7.90 -2.30
N TYR A 172 -14.38 -7.41 -1.64
CA TYR A 172 -13.26 -8.24 -1.20
C TYR A 172 -13.57 -8.94 0.14
N ALA A 173 -14.03 -8.17 1.12
CA ALA A 173 -14.43 -8.69 2.42
C ALA A 173 -15.90 -9.16 2.42
N LYS A 174 -16.20 -10.21 3.20
CA LYS A 174 -17.58 -10.61 3.44
C LYS A 174 -18.28 -9.53 4.28
N GLY A 175 -19.47 -9.12 3.85
CA GLY A 175 -20.28 -8.13 4.57
C GLY A 175 -19.93 -6.67 4.24
N THR A 176 -19.16 -6.40 3.18
CA THR A 176 -18.98 -5.03 2.67
C THR A 176 -20.34 -4.38 2.39
N PRO A 177 -20.63 -3.19 2.94
CA PRO A 177 -21.89 -2.50 2.66
C PRO A 177 -22.05 -2.14 1.19
N ASP A 178 -23.25 -2.32 0.63
CA ASP A 178 -23.55 -1.99 -0.78
C ASP A 178 -23.18 -0.55 -1.15
N LYS A 179 -23.27 0.37 -0.19
CA LYS A 179 -22.94 1.77 -0.40
C LYS A 179 -21.45 1.99 -0.67
N VAL A 180 -20.56 1.18 -0.09
CA VAL A 180 -19.12 1.20 -0.39
C VAL A 180 -18.91 0.80 -1.85
N LEU A 181 -19.54 -0.28 -2.30
CA LEU A 181 -19.46 -0.74 -3.70
C LEU A 181 -19.99 0.31 -4.68
N ALA A 182 -21.12 0.95 -4.35
CA ALA A 182 -21.74 1.97 -5.20
C ALA A 182 -20.92 3.28 -5.33
N ASP A 183 -20.05 3.56 -4.37
CA ASP A 183 -19.22 4.76 -4.33
C ASP A 183 -17.79 4.54 -4.86
N VAL A 184 -17.44 3.31 -5.24
CA VAL A 184 -16.20 2.97 -5.96
C VAL A 184 -16.52 2.63 -7.40
N VAL A 185 -15.88 3.35 -8.32
CA VAL A 185 -15.93 3.04 -9.75
C VAL A 185 -14.72 2.18 -10.10
N THR A 186 -14.98 0.96 -10.56
CA THR A 186 -13.92 0.02 -10.96
C THR A 186 -13.65 0.18 -12.45
N ILE A 187 -12.38 0.40 -12.82
CA ILE A 187 -11.95 0.58 -14.22
C ILE A 187 -10.96 -0.52 -14.62
N PRO A 188 -10.89 -0.89 -15.91
CA PRO A 188 -9.91 -1.87 -16.38
C PRO A 188 -8.50 -1.26 -16.40
N PHE A 189 -7.52 -2.06 -16.00
CA PHE A 189 -6.11 -1.66 -16.09
C PHE A 189 -5.61 -1.80 -17.53
N ASN A 190 -4.84 -0.83 -18.02
CA ASN A 190 -4.26 -0.79 -19.37
C ASN A 190 -5.26 -0.78 -20.56
N ASP A 191 -6.55 -0.60 -20.32
CA ASP A 191 -7.55 -0.33 -21.36
C ASP A 191 -8.10 1.09 -21.22
N ILE A 192 -7.47 2.02 -21.95
CA ILE A 192 -7.80 3.45 -21.88
C ILE A 192 -9.22 3.71 -22.39
N GLU A 193 -9.62 3.06 -23.49
CA GLU A 193 -10.91 3.28 -24.13
C GLU A 193 -12.05 2.86 -23.21
N ALA A 194 -11.94 1.67 -22.61
CA ALA A 194 -12.91 1.19 -21.65
C ALA A 194 -12.91 2.02 -20.36
N ALA A 195 -11.74 2.45 -19.85
CA ALA A 195 -11.65 3.25 -18.62
C ALA A 195 -12.25 4.66 -18.72
N VAL A 196 -12.32 5.24 -19.92
CA VAL A 196 -12.94 6.56 -20.15
C VAL A 196 -14.33 6.48 -20.79
N SER A 197 -14.79 5.28 -21.15
CA SER A 197 -16.13 5.07 -21.72
C SER A 197 -17.22 5.61 -20.79
N PRO A 198 -18.33 6.17 -21.32
CA PRO A 198 -19.49 6.52 -20.50
C PRO A 198 -20.01 5.36 -19.64
N ASP A 199 -19.81 4.12 -20.10
CA ASP A 199 -20.31 2.91 -19.45
C ASP A 199 -19.43 2.47 -18.28
N SER A 200 -18.21 3.02 -18.15
CA SER A 200 -17.35 2.81 -16.98
C SER A 200 -17.93 3.40 -15.68
N GLY A 201 -18.88 4.33 -15.77
CA GLY A 201 -19.39 5.09 -14.62
C GLY A 201 -18.39 6.08 -14.03
N ALA A 202 -17.15 6.18 -14.58
CA ALA A 202 -16.10 7.08 -14.07
C ALA A 202 -16.31 8.53 -14.51
N TRP A 203 -17.05 8.75 -15.60
CA TRP A 203 -17.23 10.06 -16.22
C TRP A 203 -18.71 10.36 -16.46
N PRO A 204 -19.20 11.57 -16.13
CA PRO A 204 -20.53 11.99 -16.55
C PRO A 204 -20.58 12.08 -18.08
N ARG A 205 -21.63 11.54 -18.69
CA ARG A 205 -21.89 11.57 -20.15
C ARG A 205 -21.71 12.95 -20.80
N SER A 206 -21.87 14.03 -20.04
CA SER A 206 -21.75 15.42 -20.51
C SER A 206 -20.31 15.97 -20.60
N ARG A 207 -19.29 15.25 -20.15
CA ARG A 207 -17.89 15.77 -20.07
C ARG A 207 -16.86 15.06 -20.95
N LEU A 208 -17.27 14.07 -21.76
CA LEU A 208 -16.37 13.46 -22.73
C LEU A 208 -16.18 14.41 -23.92
N ARG A 209 -15.21 15.31 -23.80
CA ARG A 209 -14.69 16.04 -24.96
C ARG A 209 -13.97 15.05 -25.85
N THR A 210 -14.61 14.63 -26.93
CA THR A 210 -13.94 14.04 -28.07
C THR A 210 -13.06 15.12 -28.70
N GLY A 211 -11.74 15.01 -28.53
CA GLY A 211 -10.79 15.82 -29.27
C GLY A 211 -9.70 16.44 -28.41
N ARG A 212 -8.45 16.20 -28.86
CA ARG A 212 -7.26 16.99 -28.50
C ARG A 212 -7.62 18.47 -28.49
N SER A 213 -7.45 19.15 -27.35
CA SER A 213 -7.32 20.60 -27.33
C SER A 213 -6.01 20.94 -26.65
N ASP A 214 -5.19 21.68 -27.39
CA ASP A 214 -3.82 22.06 -27.07
C ASP A 214 -3.65 22.55 -25.63
N ALA A 215 -2.73 21.91 -24.91
CA ALA A 215 -2.25 22.44 -23.64
C ALA A 215 -1.32 23.61 -23.94
N GLU A 216 -1.78 24.83 -23.66
CA GLU A 216 -0.90 26.00 -23.59
C GLU A 216 0.23 25.76 -22.58
N PRO A 217 1.47 26.17 -22.87
CA PRO A 217 2.58 25.99 -21.96
C PRO A 217 2.36 26.88 -20.73
N ARG A 218 2.29 26.26 -19.55
CA ARG A 218 2.22 26.98 -18.27
C ARG A 218 3.46 27.86 -18.14
N GLY A 219 3.23 29.17 -18.12
CA GLY A 219 4.27 30.19 -17.96
C GLY A 219 5.14 29.93 -16.73
N SER A 220 6.44 30.10 -16.92
CA SER A 220 7.47 30.06 -15.89
C SER A 220 7.13 31.01 -14.74
N ARG A 221 6.89 30.47 -13.54
CA ARG A 221 6.89 31.29 -12.32
C ARG A 221 8.33 31.67 -11.99
N THR A 222 8.67 32.91 -12.29
CA THR A 222 9.89 33.58 -11.81
C THR A 222 9.99 33.49 -10.29
N ARG A 223 11.08 32.89 -9.79
CA ARG A 223 11.53 33.04 -8.39
C ARG A 223 11.64 34.53 -8.08
N ARG A 224 10.88 35.02 -7.11
CA ARG A 224 11.14 36.34 -6.51
C ARG A 224 12.44 36.24 -5.70
N GLN A 225 13.45 36.97 -6.14
CA GLN A 225 14.63 37.33 -5.35
C GLN A 225 14.31 38.55 -4.46
N GLY A 226 14.74 38.49 -3.19
CA GLY A 226 14.95 39.59 -2.23
C GLY A 226 13.70 40.32 -1.72
N LEU A 227 13.61 40.92 -0.53
CA LEU A 227 14.45 41.20 0.67
C LEU A 227 13.50 42.06 1.59
N PRO A 228 13.80 42.45 2.86
CA PRO A 228 15.10 42.58 3.54
C PRO A 228 15.39 41.52 4.60
#